data_AF-A0A925DH17-F1
#
_entry.id   AF-A0A925DH17-F1
#
_cell.length_a   1.000
_cell.length_b   1.000
_cell.length_c   1.000
_cell.angle_alpha   90.00
_cell.angle_beta   90.00
_cell.angle_gamma   90.00
#
_symmetry.space_group_name_H-M   'P 1'
#
loop_
_entity.id
_entity.type
_entity.pdbx_description
1 polymer ?
#
loop_
_entity_poly.entity_id
_entity_poly.type
_entity_poly.pdbx_seq_one_letter_code
_entity_poly.pdbx_strand_id
1 'polypeptide(L)'
;MSQPFGPEYVRAIAPYQSGKPIAEVAREFGLDEAAIVKLASNENPFGVPESAKAAMAAAMADLGRYPDANGFDLKVALAKRYDVPQDWITLGNGSNDILEIAAHAFVQKGQAVVYAQYSFAVYALATQGLGARHIVVA
;
A
#
# COMPACT_ATOMS: atom_id res chain seq x y z
N MET A 1 11.16 23.17 -25.05
CA MET A 1 11.07 22.63 -23.67
C MET A 1 9.59 22.39 -23.39
N SER A 2 9.16 21.14 -23.22
CA SER A 2 7.74 20.85 -22.93
C SER A 2 7.37 21.45 -21.59
N GLN A 3 6.23 22.15 -21.51
CA GLN A 3 5.70 22.54 -20.21
C GLN A 3 5.44 21.26 -19.39
N PRO A 4 5.84 21.24 -18.11
CA PRO A 4 5.58 20.08 -17.28
C PRO A 4 4.07 19.94 -17.06
N PHE A 5 3.51 18.81 -17.48
CA PHE A 5 2.09 18.50 -17.31
C PHE A 5 1.76 18.20 -15.83
N GLY A 6 0.56 18.58 -15.41
CA GLY A 6 -0.01 18.26 -14.10
C GLY A 6 0.03 19.39 -13.05
N PRO A 7 -0.82 19.32 -12.01
CA PRO A 7 -0.85 20.31 -10.94
C PRO A 7 0.49 20.42 -10.20
N GLU A 8 0.82 21.62 -9.73
CA GLU A 8 2.07 21.89 -9.00
C GLU A 8 2.27 20.95 -7.80
N TYR A 9 1.19 20.69 -7.03
CA TYR A 9 1.26 19.81 -5.87
C TYR A 9 1.59 18.35 -6.24
N VAL A 10 1.21 17.88 -7.42
CA VAL A 10 1.60 16.54 -7.90
C VAL A 10 3.05 16.53 -8.33
N ARG A 11 3.49 17.58 -9.05
CA ARG A 11 4.88 17.70 -9.52
C ARG A 11 5.90 17.85 -8.40
N ALA A 12 5.46 18.32 -7.23
CA ALA A 12 6.29 18.45 -6.03
C ALA A 12 6.46 17.14 -5.26
N ILE A 13 5.77 16.05 -5.62
CA ILE A 13 5.95 14.75 -4.98
C ILE A 13 7.32 14.19 -5.38
N ALA A 14 8.19 13.97 -4.38
CA ALA A 14 9.46 13.30 -4.58
C ALA A 14 9.25 11.83 -4.99
N PRO A 15 10.09 11.26 -5.86
CA PRO A 15 10.06 9.84 -6.17
C PRO A 15 10.13 8.99 -4.88
N TYR A 16 9.30 7.95 -4.80
CA TYR A 16 9.32 7.04 -3.67
C TYR A 16 10.67 6.33 -3.60
N GLN A 17 11.32 6.40 -2.44
CA GLN A 17 12.54 5.66 -2.15
C GLN A 17 12.16 4.37 -1.43
N SER A 18 12.02 3.28 -2.20
CA SER A 18 11.77 1.97 -1.61
C SER A 18 12.98 1.46 -0.83
N GLY A 19 12.74 0.53 0.10
CA GLY A 19 13.81 -0.23 0.72
C GLY A 19 14.70 -0.90 -0.33
N LYS A 20 16.01 -0.85 -0.13
CA LYS A 20 16.99 -1.40 -1.07
C LYS A 20 16.81 -2.92 -1.22
N PRO A 21 16.67 -3.47 -2.44
CA PRO A 21 16.58 -4.91 -2.65
C PRO A 21 17.83 -5.64 -2.14
N ILE A 22 17.67 -6.89 -1.67
CA ILE A 22 18.79 -7.71 -1.17
C ILE A 22 19.89 -7.83 -2.24
N ALA A 23 19.52 -8.14 -3.49
CA ALA A 23 20.46 -8.25 -4.61
C ALA A 23 21.23 -6.96 -4.89
N GLU A 24 20.63 -5.79 -4.63
CA GLU A 24 21.32 -4.50 -4.78
C GLU A 24 22.33 -4.28 -3.65
N VAL A 25 21.94 -4.57 -2.40
CA VAL A 25 22.85 -4.54 -1.23
C VAL A 25 24.03 -5.48 -1.45
N ALA A 26 23.77 -6.72 -1.90
CA ALA A 26 24.79 -7.72 -2.17
C ALA A 26 25.84 -7.21 -3.17
N ARG A 27 25.38 -6.66 -4.30
CA ARG A 27 26.25 -6.11 -5.34
C ARG A 27 27.06 -4.91 -4.87
N GLU A 28 26.45 -3.99 -4.12
CA GLU A 28 27.10 -2.76 -3.66
C GLU A 28 28.22 -3.04 -2.64
N PHE A 29 28.00 -3.99 -1.74
CA PHE A 29 28.94 -4.28 -0.65
C PHE A 29 29.78 -5.53 -0.89
N GLY A 30 29.64 -6.20 -2.04
CA GLY A 30 30.36 -7.44 -2.36
C GLY A 30 30.02 -8.59 -1.40
N LEU A 31 28.77 -8.66 -0.96
CA LEU A 31 28.28 -9.69 -0.04
C LEU A 31 27.67 -10.87 -0.80
N ASP A 32 27.69 -12.05 -0.18
CA ASP A 32 26.86 -13.17 -0.62
C ASP A 32 25.39 -12.86 -0.31
N GLU A 33 24.56 -12.83 -1.35
CA GLU A 33 23.12 -12.56 -1.23
C GLU A 33 22.44 -13.55 -0.28
N ALA A 34 22.86 -14.82 -0.30
CA ALA A 34 22.28 -15.88 0.54
C ALA A 34 22.61 -15.72 2.03
N ALA A 35 23.65 -14.94 2.36
CA ALA A 35 24.05 -14.66 3.74
C ALA A 35 23.36 -13.42 4.34
N ILE A 36 22.58 -12.67 3.55
CA ILE A 36 21.92 -11.45 4.02
C ILE A 36 20.64 -11.78 4.79
N VAL A 37 20.57 -11.33 6.04
CA VAL A 37 19.37 -11.40 6.86
C VAL A 37 18.54 -10.12 6.69
N LYS A 38 17.40 -10.20 5.99
CA LYS A 38 16.53 -9.05 5.72
C LYS A 38 15.59 -8.76 6.89
N LEU A 39 15.75 -7.59 7.53
CA LEU A 39 14.93 -7.12 8.66
C LEU A 39 14.39 -5.67 8.46
N ALA A 40 14.18 -5.27 7.20
CA ALA A 40 13.98 -3.85 6.83
C ALA A 40 12.56 -3.48 6.36
N SER A 41 11.62 -4.42 6.31
CA SER A 41 10.31 -4.19 5.65
C SER A 41 9.10 -4.79 6.39
N ASN A 42 9.25 -5.14 7.67
CA ASN A 42 8.18 -5.73 8.49
C ASN A 42 7.55 -7.01 7.87
N GLU A 43 8.32 -7.73 7.04
CA GLU A 43 7.87 -8.98 6.42
C GLU A 43 7.73 -10.08 7.47
N ASN A 44 6.79 -11.00 7.27
CA ASN A 44 6.63 -12.15 8.15
C ASN A 44 7.78 -13.15 7.93
N PRO A 45 8.61 -13.46 8.95
CA PRO A 45 9.75 -14.35 8.79
C PRO A 45 9.37 -15.81 8.51
N PHE A 46 8.11 -16.20 8.77
CA PHE A 46 7.59 -17.54 8.48
C PHE A 46 7.12 -17.71 7.02
N GLY A 47 7.14 -16.63 6.22
CA GLY A 47 6.69 -16.65 4.84
C GLY A 47 5.17 -16.82 4.68
N VAL A 48 4.77 -17.30 3.51
CA VAL A 48 3.35 -17.53 3.17
C VAL A 48 2.86 -18.83 3.83
N PRO A 49 1.71 -18.82 4.54
CA PRO A 49 1.13 -20.04 5.11
C PRO A 49 0.85 -21.12 4.05
N GLU A 50 0.99 -22.40 4.40
CA GLU A 50 0.74 -23.53 3.48
C GLU A 50 -0.68 -23.54 2.90
N SER A 51 -1.69 -23.13 3.69
CA SER A 51 -3.07 -22.99 3.23
C SER A 51 -3.21 -21.93 2.12
N ALA A 52 -2.49 -20.82 2.24
CA ALA A 52 -2.47 -19.78 1.22
C ALA A 52 -1.72 -20.24 -0.04
N LYS A 53 -0.60 -20.96 0.11
CA LYS A 53 0.10 -21.57 -1.04
C LYS A 53 -0.80 -22.52 -1.83
N ALA A 54 -1.53 -23.40 -1.13
CA ALA A 54 -2.49 -24.31 -1.76
C ALA A 54 -3.63 -23.56 -2.48
N ALA A 55 -4.20 -22.53 -1.84
CA ALA A 55 -5.24 -21.70 -2.44
C ALA A 55 -4.75 -20.95 -3.69
N MET A 56 -3.52 -20.39 -3.64
CA MET A 56 -2.89 -19.74 -4.79
C MET A 56 -2.69 -20.72 -5.96
N ALA A 57 -2.17 -21.92 -5.68
CA ALA A 57 -1.97 -22.94 -6.71
C ALA A 57 -3.29 -23.38 -7.36
N ALA A 58 -4.36 -23.55 -6.57
CA ALA A 58 -5.68 -23.85 -7.10
C ALA A 58 -6.23 -22.71 -7.98
N ALA A 59 -6.07 -21.45 -7.54
CA ALA A 59 -6.53 -20.28 -8.28
C ALA A 59 -5.81 -20.07 -9.63
N MET A 60 -4.62 -20.66 -9.83
CA MET A 60 -3.88 -20.55 -11.09
C MET A 60 -4.68 -21.05 -12.30
N ALA A 61 -5.61 -22.00 -12.12
CA ALA A 61 -6.43 -22.55 -13.19
C ALA A 61 -7.37 -21.51 -13.83
N ASP A 62 -7.75 -20.47 -13.09
CA ASP A 62 -8.80 -19.51 -13.50
C ASP A 62 -8.26 -18.09 -13.76
N LEU A 63 -6.94 -17.89 -13.76
CA LEU A 63 -6.30 -16.56 -13.92
C LEU A 63 -6.63 -15.84 -15.23
N GLY A 64 -7.17 -16.54 -16.24
CA GLY A 64 -7.62 -15.94 -17.49
C GLY A 64 -8.94 -15.17 -17.40
N ARG A 65 -9.57 -15.11 -16.22
CA ARG A 65 -10.83 -14.42 -15.98
C ARG A 65 -10.64 -13.23 -15.05
N TYR A 66 -11.49 -12.22 -15.19
CA TYR A 66 -11.59 -11.18 -14.17
C TYR A 66 -12.08 -11.79 -12.85
N PRO A 67 -11.52 -11.37 -11.70
CA PRO A 67 -12.04 -11.77 -10.41
C PRO A 67 -13.41 -11.14 -10.15
N ASP A 68 -14.10 -11.61 -9.12
CA ASP A 68 -15.25 -10.87 -8.57
C ASP A 68 -14.81 -9.48 -8.12
N ALA A 69 -15.31 -8.46 -8.81
CA ALA A 69 -14.95 -7.07 -8.57
C ALA A 69 -15.36 -6.56 -7.17
N ASN A 70 -16.33 -7.20 -6.51
CA ASN A 70 -16.75 -6.81 -5.16
C ASN A 70 -16.07 -7.63 -4.05
N GLY A 71 -15.36 -8.71 -4.40
CA GLY A 71 -14.72 -9.63 -3.46
C GLY A 71 -15.68 -10.20 -2.41
N PHE A 72 -16.87 -10.62 -2.85
CA PHE A 72 -17.98 -11.07 -2.02
C PHE A 72 -17.55 -12.11 -0.98
N ASP A 73 -16.91 -13.20 -1.42
CA ASP A 73 -16.49 -14.30 -0.54
C ASP A 73 -15.49 -13.83 0.53
N LEU A 74 -14.55 -12.95 0.15
CA LEU A 74 -13.61 -12.37 1.10
C LEU A 74 -14.33 -11.49 2.12
N LYS A 75 -15.27 -10.64 1.67
CA LYS A 75 -16.07 -9.81 2.59
C LYS A 75 -16.92 -10.64 3.53
N VAL A 76 -17.52 -11.75 3.08
CA VAL A 76 -18.26 -12.69 3.94
C VAL A 76 -17.35 -13.29 5.01
N ALA A 77 -16.16 -13.74 4.62
CA ALA A 77 -15.19 -14.31 5.56
C ALA A 77 -14.71 -13.29 6.61
N LEU A 78 -14.42 -12.05 6.18
CA LEU A 78 -14.00 -10.96 7.05
C LEU A 78 -15.12 -10.51 8.00
N ALA A 79 -16.35 -10.34 7.48
CA ALA A 79 -17.53 -9.98 8.27
C ALA A 79 -17.74 -10.98 9.42
N LYS A 80 -17.71 -12.29 9.10
CA LYS A 80 -17.80 -13.35 10.10
C LYS A 80 -16.64 -13.33 11.09
N ARG A 81 -15.41 -13.07 10.62
CA ARG A 81 -14.19 -13.09 11.46
C ARG A 81 -14.15 -11.96 12.48
N TYR A 82 -14.69 -10.80 12.13
CA TYR A 82 -14.68 -9.60 12.99
C TYR A 82 -16.04 -9.29 13.63
N ASP A 83 -17.08 -10.08 13.34
CA ASP A 83 -18.45 -9.90 13.84
C ASP A 83 -19.03 -8.52 13.51
N VAL A 84 -18.95 -8.14 12.23
CA VAL A 84 -19.47 -6.87 11.70
C VAL A 84 -20.32 -7.08 10.45
N PRO A 85 -21.26 -6.17 10.14
CA PRO A 85 -21.99 -6.18 8.88
C PRO A 85 -21.07 -6.16 7.65
N GLN A 86 -21.45 -6.87 6.58
CA GLN A 86 -20.65 -6.95 5.36
C GLN A 86 -20.50 -5.58 4.66
N ASP A 87 -21.51 -4.71 4.76
CA ASP A 87 -21.53 -3.37 4.19
C ASP A 87 -20.61 -2.37 4.92
N TRP A 88 -20.03 -2.76 6.06
CA TRP A 88 -18.96 -2.00 6.73
C TRP A 88 -17.58 -2.27 6.15
N ILE A 89 -17.44 -3.25 5.25
CA ILE A 89 -16.14 -3.70 4.72
C ILE A 89 -15.94 -3.20 3.29
N THR A 90 -14.89 -2.42 3.11
CA THR A 90 -14.31 -2.11 1.79
C THR A 90 -13.00 -2.87 1.59
N LEU A 91 -12.70 -3.21 0.34
CA LEU A 91 -11.47 -3.91 -0.05
C LEU A 91 -10.60 -2.97 -0.88
N GLY A 92 -9.28 -3.09 -0.73
CA GLY A 92 -8.30 -2.34 -1.50
C GLY A 92 -7.09 -3.22 -1.81
N ASN A 93 -6.29 -2.81 -2.78
CA ASN A 93 -5.07 -3.53 -3.16
C ASN A 93 -3.92 -3.23 -2.18
N GLY A 94 -4.10 -3.68 -0.93
CA GLY A 94 -3.29 -3.28 0.22
C GLY A 94 -3.91 -2.11 0.99
N SER A 95 -3.57 -1.97 2.27
CA SER A 95 -4.15 -0.92 3.12
C SER A 95 -3.77 0.50 2.71
N ASN A 96 -2.66 0.67 1.98
CA ASN A 96 -2.25 1.96 1.40
C ASN A 96 -3.34 2.53 0.46
N ASP A 97 -3.89 1.67 -0.39
CA ASP A 97 -4.97 2.00 -1.34
C ASP A 97 -6.22 2.52 -0.59
N ILE A 98 -6.58 1.87 0.51
CA ILE A 98 -7.71 2.30 1.36
C ILE A 98 -7.46 3.68 1.98
N LEU A 99 -6.22 3.98 2.40
CA LEU A 99 -5.89 5.29 2.97
C LEU A 99 -5.96 6.41 1.92
N GLU A 100 -5.56 6.12 0.68
CA GLU A 100 -5.70 7.06 -0.45
C GLU A 100 -7.17 7.25 -0.83
N ILE A 101 -7.96 6.17 -0.94
CA ILE A 101 -9.41 6.24 -1.19
C ILE A 101 -10.11 7.09 -0.11
N ALA A 102 -9.76 6.88 1.16
CA ALA A 102 -10.30 7.68 2.26
C ALA A 102 -9.94 9.16 2.10
N ALA A 103 -8.69 9.49 1.78
CA ALA A 103 -8.31 10.88 1.53
C ALA A 103 -9.10 11.50 0.36
N HIS A 104 -9.21 10.79 -0.77
CA HIS A 104 -9.98 11.23 -1.93
C HIS A 104 -11.49 11.41 -1.65
N ALA A 105 -12.06 10.59 -0.78
CA ALA A 105 -13.48 10.65 -0.42
C ALA A 105 -13.83 11.87 0.45
N PHE A 106 -12.88 12.34 1.28
CA PHE A 106 -13.18 13.33 2.33
C PHE A 106 -12.43 14.66 2.20
N VAL A 107 -11.35 14.73 1.41
CA VAL A 107 -10.46 15.89 1.39
C VAL A 107 -10.44 16.55 0.02
N GLN A 108 -10.70 17.85 0.01
CA GLN A 108 -10.58 18.72 -1.15
C GLN A 108 -9.30 19.56 -1.07
N LYS A 109 -8.86 20.07 -2.23
CA LYS A 109 -7.71 20.97 -2.34
C LYS A 109 -7.85 22.15 -1.36
N GLY A 110 -6.78 22.43 -0.60
CA GLY A 110 -6.74 23.51 0.39
C GLY A 110 -7.33 23.17 1.78
N GLN A 111 -8.08 22.07 1.91
CA GLN A 111 -8.43 21.51 3.23
C GLN A 111 -7.19 20.90 3.89
N ALA A 112 -7.26 20.59 5.19
CA ALA A 112 -6.12 20.10 5.94
C ALA A 112 -6.24 18.62 6.29
N VAL A 113 -5.09 17.94 6.33
CA VAL A 113 -4.92 16.60 6.88
C VAL A 113 -3.91 16.67 8.02
N VAL A 114 -4.26 16.06 9.15
CA VAL A 114 -3.41 16.01 10.36
C VAL A 114 -2.78 14.63 10.46
N TYR A 115 -1.47 14.56 10.67
CA TYR A 115 -0.75 13.31 10.89
C TYR A 115 0.53 13.53 11.72
N ALA A 116 1.05 12.47 12.33
CA ALA A 116 2.26 12.55 13.15
C ALA A 116 3.53 12.61 12.28
N GLN A 117 4.55 13.34 12.72
CA GLN A 117 5.81 13.54 12.00
C GLN A 117 6.50 12.21 11.65
N TYR A 118 6.38 11.22 12.54
CA TYR A 118 7.01 9.90 12.40
C TYR A 118 6.01 8.81 11.98
N SER A 119 4.85 9.21 11.46
CA SER A 119 3.87 8.27 10.92
C SER A 119 4.28 7.75 9.53
N PHE A 120 3.50 6.82 9.01
CA PHE A 120 3.75 6.19 7.72
C PHE A 120 3.67 7.21 6.56
N ALA A 121 4.55 7.07 5.57
CA ALA A 121 4.74 8.07 4.50
C ALA A 121 3.47 8.36 3.67
N VAL A 122 2.53 7.40 3.58
CA VAL A 122 1.28 7.55 2.82
C VAL A 122 0.47 8.77 3.25
N TYR A 123 0.46 9.14 4.54
CA TYR A 123 -0.35 10.27 4.99
C TYR A 123 0.13 11.58 4.36
N ALA A 124 1.44 11.78 4.31
CA ALA A 124 2.03 12.93 3.63
C ALA A 124 1.78 12.87 2.11
N LEU A 125 1.95 11.70 1.49
CA LEU A 125 1.76 11.53 0.05
C LEU A 125 0.30 11.76 -0.39
N ALA A 126 -0.67 11.16 0.30
CA ALA A 126 -2.10 11.34 0.03
C ALA A 126 -2.53 12.80 0.23
N THR A 127 -2.00 13.47 1.25
CA THR A 127 -2.25 14.92 1.48
C THR A 127 -1.72 15.75 0.32
N GLN A 128 -0.47 15.52 -0.08
CA GLN A 128 0.18 16.25 -1.16
C GLN A 128 -0.50 15.99 -2.51
N GLY A 129 -0.87 14.75 -2.80
CA GLY A 129 -1.54 14.34 -4.04
C GLY A 129 -2.89 15.01 -4.28
N LEU A 130 -3.55 15.47 -3.21
CA LEU A 130 -4.82 16.22 -3.28
C LEU A 130 -4.63 17.74 -3.29
N GLY A 131 -3.39 18.23 -3.15
CA GLY A 131 -3.12 19.65 -2.91
C GLY A 131 -3.73 20.15 -1.59
N ALA A 132 -3.83 19.25 -0.61
CA ALA A 132 -4.28 19.58 0.74
C ALA A 132 -3.13 20.18 1.56
N ARG A 133 -3.47 20.86 2.66
CA ARG A 133 -2.51 21.45 3.59
C ARG A 133 -2.10 20.43 4.64
N HIS A 134 -0.80 20.35 4.91
CA HIS A 134 -0.23 19.48 5.92
C HIS A 134 -0.32 20.13 7.31
N ILE A 135 -0.86 19.41 8.29
CA ILE A 135 -0.71 19.72 9.71
C ILE A 135 0.07 18.58 10.34
N VAL A 136 1.38 18.78 10.51
CA VAL A 136 2.29 17.76 11.03
C VAL A 136 2.45 17.96 12.53
N VAL A 137 2.16 16.92 13.31
CA VAL A 137 2.29 16.92 14.78
C VAL A 137 3.56 16.17 15.17
N ALA A 138 4.40 16.79 16.00
CA ALA A 138 5.63 16.18 16.51
C ALA A 138 5.35 15.11 17.58
#